data_AF-A0AAU9JUU4-F1
#
_entry.id   AF-A0AAU9JUU4-F1
#
_cell.length_a   1.000
_cell.length_b   1.000
_cell.length_c   1.000
_cell.angle_alpha   90.00
_cell.angle_beta   90.00
_cell.angle_gamma   90.00
#
_symmetry.space_group_name_H-M   'P 1'
#
loop_
_entity.id
_entity.type
_entity.pdbx_description
1 polymer ?
#
loop_
_entity_poly.entity_id
_entity_poly.type
_entity_poly.pdbx_seq_one_letter_code
_entity_poly.pdbx_strand_id
1 'polypeptide(L)'
;MKNKNNLSFPPNRIKKIVQSNQDIGKLSSSTPYLICKITEEFIQKLTLLSSDLAVQQGDSKLTLWHIAQVIENDKMFEAIRTKCLQNPMLVAAEPPKKPSIKKRKKKEETHEEEQESD
;
A
#
# COMPACT_ATOMS: atom_id res chain seq x y z
N MET A 1 3.40 -28.88 -10.36
CA MET A 1 3.57 -29.21 -8.92
C MET A 1 3.47 -27.91 -8.12
N LYS A 2 2.94 -27.91 -6.89
CA LYS A 2 2.91 -26.67 -6.06
C LYS A 2 4.33 -26.38 -5.52
N ASN A 3 4.81 -25.14 -5.66
CA ASN A 3 6.18 -24.76 -5.32
C ASN A 3 6.45 -24.97 -3.82
N LYS A 4 7.43 -25.83 -3.49
CA LYS A 4 7.63 -26.37 -2.13
C LYS A 4 8.10 -25.34 -1.06
N ASN A 5 8.39 -24.10 -1.44
CA ASN A 5 8.70 -22.98 -0.55
C ASN A 5 8.22 -21.66 -1.18
N ASN A 6 6.92 -21.41 -1.18
CA ASN A 6 6.35 -20.17 -1.75
C ASN A 6 6.50 -19.00 -0.75
N LEU A 7 7.71 -18.46 -0.68
CA LEU A 7 8.14 -17.35 0.19
C LEU A 7 8.33 -16.10 -0.66
N SER A 8 7.73 -14.98 -0.29
CA SER A 8 7.88 -13.71 -1.03
C SER A 8 9.28 -13.09 -0.93
N PHE A 9 10.13 -13.61 -0.02
CA PHE A 9 11.50 -13.11 0.21
C PHE A 9 12.52 -14.26 0.19
N PRO A 10 13.69 -14.10 -0.49
CA PRO A 10 14.75 -15.11 -0.47
C PRO A 10 15.38 -15.25 0.93
N PRO A 11 15.37 -16.45 1.58
CA PRO A 11 15.91 -16.63 2.93
C PRO A 11 17.38 -16.25 3.07
N ASN A 12 18.19 -16.45 2.03
CA ASN A 12 19.60 -16.04 2.01
C ASN A 12 19.79 -14.51 2.03
N ARG A 13 18.83 -13.72 1.52
CA ARG A 13 18.87 -12.25 1.61
C ARG A 13 18.46 -11.80 3.01
N ILE A 14 17.41 -12.40 3.58
CA ILE A 14 17.01 -12.16 4.98
C ILE A 14 18.15 -12.50 5.94
N LYS A 15 18.82 -13.65 5.79
CA LYS A 15 19.99 -14.03 6.60
C LYS A 15 21.09 -12.96 6.57
N LYS A 16 21.42 -12.40 5.39
CA LYS A 16 22.41 -11.32 5.25
C LYS A 16 22.00 -10.01 5.93
N ILE A 17 20.70 -9.69 5.95
CA ILE A 17 20.17 -8.49 6.63
C ILE A 17 20.16 -8.70 8.16
N VAL A 18 19.78 -9.89 8.64
CA VAL A 18 19.83 -10.23 10.07
C VAL A 18 21.28 -10.21 10.59
N GLN A 19 22.21 -10.81 9.85
CA GLN A 19 23.63 -10.85 10.20
C GLN A 19 24.42 -9.59 9.75
N SER A 20 23.76 -8.49 9.35
CA SER A 20 24.45 -7.19 9.25
C SER A 20 24.52 -6.46 10.61
N ASN A 21 23.73 -6.89 11.59
CA ASN A 21 23.98 -6.55 12.99
C ASN A 21 25.16 -7.40 13.51
N GLN A 22 26.20 -6.73 14.03
CA GLN A 22 27.41 -7.36 14.57
C GLN A 22 27.12 -8.21 15.82
N ASP A 23 26.07 -7.88 16.58
CA ASP A 23 25.67 -8.62 17.78
C ASP A 23 25.08 -10.02 17.46
N ILE A 24 24.73 -10.29 16.20
CA ILE A 24 24.03 -11.51 15.77
C ILE A 24 24.99 -12.51 15.12
N GLY A 25 25.60 -13.35 15.98
CA GLY A 25 26.51 -14.43 15.58
C GLY A 25 25.84 -15.59 14.81
N LYS A 26 25.69 -16.76 15.46
CA LYS A 26 25.12 -17.96 14.81
C LYS A 26 23.59 -17.93 14.86
N LEU A 27 22.95 -17.97 13.69
CA LEU A 27 21.49 -17.98 13.54
C LEU A 27 20.98 -19.39 13.19
N SER A 28 19.81 -19.78 13.71
CA SER A 28 19.11 -21.01 13.29
C SER A 28 18.77 -20.97 11.80
N SER A 29 18.75 -22.15 11.16
CA SER A 29 18.30 -22.31 9.77
C SER A 29 16.81 -21.95 9.57
N SER A 30 15.98 -22.06 10.61
CA SER A 30 14.55 -21.73 10.56
C SER A 30 14.26 -20.23 10.63
N THR A 31 15.07 -19.43 11.33
CA THR A 31 14.77 -18.02 11.62
C THR A 31 14.60 -17.15 10.36
N PRO A 32 15.43 -17.27 9.29
CA PRO A 32 15.21 -16.51 8.06
C PRO A 32 13.86 -16.82 7.39
N TYR A 33 13.39 -18.07 7.44
CA TYR A 33 12.13 -18.50 6.84
C TYR A 33 10.92 -17.94 7.60
N LEU A 34 11.00 -17.92 8.93
CA LEU A 34 9.98 -17.29 9.79
C LEU A 34 9.91 -15.77 9.52
N ILE A 35 11.07 -15.09 9.44
CA ILE A 35 11.14 -13.66 9.13
C ILE A 35 10.59 -13.36 7.72
N CYS A 36 10.80 -14.23 6.73
CA CYS A 36 10.14 -14.07 5.42
C CYS A 36 8.62 -13.97 5.54
N LYS A 37 7.98 -14.84 6.35
CA LYS A 37 6.50 -14.80 6.52
C LYS A 37 6.02 -13.66 7.41
N ILE A 38 6.74 -13.31 8.49
CA ILE A 38 6.40 -12.13 9.29
C ILE A 38 6.49 -10.83 8.44
N THR A 39 7.46 -10.75 7.52
CA THR A 39 7.61 -9.60 6.61
C THR A 39 6.49 -9.55 5.55
N GLU A 40 6.01 -10.72 5.11
CA GLU A 40 4.89 -10.87 4.17
C GLU A 40 3.58 -10.35 4.80
N GLU A 41 3.24 -10.83 6.00
CA GLU A 41 2.09 -10.37 6.80
C GLU A 41 2.18 -8.87 7.14
N PHE A 42 3.37 -8.39 7.53
CA PHE A 42 3.61 -6.98 7.86
C PHE A 42 3.30 -6.05 6.68
N ILE A 43 3.81 -6.37 5.48
CA ILE A 43 3.56 -5.57 4.27
C ILE A 43 2.08 -5.64 3.86
N GLN A 44 1.46 -6.82 3.97
CA GLN A 44 0.03 -6.99 3.73
C GLN A 44 -0.81 -6.12 4.67
N LYS A 45 -0.50 -6.11 5.97
CA LYS A 45 -1.22 -5.31 6.97
C LYS A 45 -1.06 -3.80 6.75
N LEU A 46 0.15 -3.32 6.47
CA LEU A 46 0.42 -1.92 6.14
C LEU A 46 -0.31 -1.48 4.85
N THR A 47 -0.26 -2.32 3.81
CA THR A 47 -0.89 -2.05 2.52
C THR A 47 -2.43 -2.04 2.63
N LEU A 48 -3.01 -2.97 3.39
CA LEU A 48 -4.45 -3.02 3.64
C LEU A 48 -4.94 -1.75 4.35
N LEU A 49 -4.35 -1.40 5.49
CA LEU A 49 -4.71 -0.18 6.23
C LEU A 49 -4.57 1.09 5.38
N SER A 50 -3.52 1.16 4.55
CA SER A 50 -3.30 2.31 3.66
C SER A 50 -4.31 2.35 2.50
N SER A 51 -4.79 1.18 2.05
CA SER A 51 -5.86 1.06 1.05
C SER A 51 -7.22 1.41 1.63
N ASP A 52 -7.52 0.99 2.87
CA ASP A 52 -8.74 1.34 3.59
C ASP A 52 -8.84 2.87 3.76
N LEU A 53 -7.73 3.52 4.13
CA LEU A 53 -7.64 4.98 4.21
C LEU A 53 -7.87 5.66 2.84
N ALA A 54 -7.30 5.13 1.76
CA ALA A 54 -7.52 5.66 0.42
C ALA A 54 -9.00 5.59 0.00
N VAL A 55 -9.66 4.45 0.26
CA VAL A 55 -11.10 4.28 -0.01
C VAL A 55 -11.93 5.26 0.84
N GLN A 56 -11.57 5.49 2.11
CA GLN A 56 -12.25 6.46 2.98
C GLN A 56 -12.11 7.92 2.50
N GLN A 57 -11.00 8.29 1.87
CA GLN A 57 -10.82 9.63 1.27
C GLN A 57 -11.52 9.80 -0.10
N GLY A 58 -11.96 8.69 -0.70
CA GLY A 58 -12.58 8.64 -2.03
C GLY A 58 -11.58 8.43 -3.17
N ASP A 59 -10.37 7.96 -2.87
CA ASP A 59 -9.27 7.84 -3.83
C ASP A 59 -9.21 6.47 -4.50
N SER A 60 -9.19 6.48 -5.83
CA SER A 60 -9.05 5.28 -6.67
C SER A 60 -7.61 4.73 -6.76
N LYS A 61 -6.66 5.31 -6.01
CA LYS A 61 -5.24 4.96 -6.04
C LYS A 61 -4.62 5.06 -4.65
N LEU A 62 -3.91 4.01 -4.24
CA LEU A 62 -2.98 4.07 -3.13
C LEU A 62 -1.81 5.01 -3.47
N THR A 63 -1.32 5.78 -2.51
CA THR A 63 -0.26 6.78 -2.68
C THR A 63 0.69 6.77 -1.49
N LEU A 64 1.86 7.41 -1.61
CA LEU A 64 2.81 7.57 -0.51
C LEU A 64 2.21 8.32 0.69
N TRP A 65 1.31 9.27 0.46
CA TRP A 65 0.63 10.01 1.53
C TRP A 65 -0.24 9.10 2.41
N HIS A 66 -1.00 8.18 1.80
CA HIS A 66 -1.79 7.20 2.56
C HIS A 66 -0.91 6.32 3.46
N ILE A 67 0.24 5.86 2.93
CA ILE A 67 1.21 5.06 3.68
C ILE A 67 1.86 5.88 4.80
N ALA A 68 2.20 7.15 4.55
CA ALA A 68 2.73 8.07 5.54
C ALA A 68 1.73 8.29 6.70
N GLN A 69 0.46 8.51 6.39
CA GLN A 69 -0.59 8.71 7.39
C GLN A 69 -0.82 7.46 8.25
N VAL A 70 -0.80 6.26 7.69
CA VAL A 70 -0.92 5.03 8.49
C VAL A 70 0.28 4.84 9.42
N ILE A 71 1.50 5.08 8.95
CA ILE A 71 2.73 4.99 9.76
C ILE A 71 2.78 6.07 10.86
N GLU A 72 2.17 7.23 10.62
CA GLU A 72 2.11 8.34 11.57
C GLU A 72 1.08 8.12 12.70
N ASN A 73 -0.07 7.52 12.37
CA ASN A 73 -1.22 7.44 13.28
C ASN A 73 -1.43 6.07 13.97
N ASP A 74 -1.03 4.94 13.36
CA ASP A 74 -1.19 3.62 13.96
C ASP A 74 0.06 3.20 14.77
N LYS A 75 -0.15 2.97 16.08
CA LYS A 75 0.85 2.54 17.06
C LYS A 75 1.57 1.24 16.66
N MET A 76 0.95 0.39 15.83
CA MET A 76 1.60 -0.81 15.29
C MET A 76 2.90 -0.50 14.51
N PHE A 77 3.02 0.70 13.94
CA PHE A 77 4.19 1.13 13.16
C PHE A 77 5.15 2.06 13.92
N GLU A 78 4.92 2.31 15.21
CA GLU A 78 5.76 3.21 16.03
C GLU A 78 7.26 2.85 15.97
N ALA A 79 7.58 1.56 15.98
CA ALA A 79 8.95 1.04 15.87
C ALA A 79 9.67 1.35 14.54
N ILE A 80 8.94 1.72 13.48
CA ILE A 80 9.51 2.14 12.18
C ILE A 80 9.27 3.63 11.88
N ARG A 81 8.27 4.27 12.51
CA ARG A 81 7.79 5.64 12.24
C ARG A 81 8.94 6.63 12.10
N THR A 82 9.83 6.71 13.09
CA THR A 82 10.99 7.63 13.08
C THR A 82 11.93 7.41 11.89
N LYS A 83 12.15 6.16 11.45
CA LYS A 83 13.03 5.86 10.30
C LYS A 83 12.33 6.08 8.95
N CYS A 84 11.03 5.82 8.89
CA CYS A 84 10.24 6.06 7.67
C CYS A 84 10.07 7.55 7.39
N LEU A 85 9.80 8.35 8.42
CA LEU A 85 9.59 9.80 8.30
C LEU A 85 10.90 10.61 8.19
N GLN A 86 12.06 9.95 8.31
CA GLN A 86 13.33 10.53 7.85
C GLN A 86 13.48 10.53 6.32
N ASN A 87 12.62 9.81 5.57
CA ASN A 87 12.64 9.81 4.11
C ASN A 87 11.85 11.01 3.55
N PRO A 88 12.51 11.96 2.84
CA PRO A 88 11.83 13.13 2.29
C PRO A 88 10.69 12.80 1.31
N MET A 89 10.77 11.67 0.59
CA MET A 89 9.70 11.26 -0.33
C MET A 89 8.41 10.85 0.37
N LEU A 90 8.49 10.43 1.64
CA LEU A 90 7.32 10.03 2.43
C LEU A 90 6.70 11.25 3.14
N VAL A 91 7.53 12.21 3.58
CA VAL A 91 7.08 13.45 4.24
C VAL A 91 6.55 14.47 3.22
N ALA A 92 7.20 14.63 2.07
CA ALA A 92 6.77 15.54 1.01
C ALA A 92 5.66 14.95 0.11
N ALA A 93 5.03 13.85 0.52
CA ALA A 93 3.89 13.29 -0.18
C ALA A 93 2.66 14.17 0.07
N GLU A 94 2.22 14.93 -0.94
CA GLU A 94 0.96 15.67 -0.87
C GLU A 94 -0.25 14.73 -0.78
N PRO A 95 -1.35 15.12 -0.11
CA PRO A 95 -2.61 14.41 -0.23
C PRO A 95 -3.07 14.37 -1.69
N PRO A 96 -3.70 13.27 -2.13
CA PRO A 96 -4.12 13.10 -3.52
C PRO A 96 -5.11 14.20 -3.95
N LYS A 97 -4.86 14.74 -5.14
CA LYS A 97 -5.68 15.83 -5.70
C LYS A 97 -6.99 15.25 -6.22
N LYS A 98 -8.06 15.41 -5.43
CA LYS A 98 -9.40 14.89 -5.73
C LYS A 98 -9.79 15.18 -7.19
N PRO A 99 -10.28 14.18 -7.95
CA PRO A 99 -10.56 14.34 -9.36
C PRO A 99 -11.64 15.42 -9.56
N SER A 100 -11.28 16.52 -10.22
CA SER A 100 -12.21 17.59 -10.53
C SER A 100 -13.28 17.08 -11.50
N ILE A 101 -14.49 16.83 -10.97
CA ILE A 101 -15.61 16.28 -11.72
C ILE A 101 -16.05 17.30 -12.77
N LYS A 102 -15.43 17.26 -13.95
CA LYS A 102 -15.98 17.84 -15.18
C LYS A 102 -17.28 17.09 -15.49
N LYS A 103 -18.40 17.60 -14.95
CA LYS A 103 -19.75 17.11 -15.25
C LYS A 103 -19.91 17.06 -16.77
N ARG A 104 -19.82 15.86 -17.36
CA ARG A 104 -20.31 15.64 -18.73
C ARG A 104 -21.81 15.93 -18.68
N LYS A 105 -22.22 17.07 -19.25
CA LYS A 105 -23.63 17.41 -19.44
C LYS A 105 -24.26 16.24 -20.20
N LYS A 106 -25.10 15.45 -19.53
CA LYS A 106 -26.03 14.55 -20.23
C LYS A 106 -26.99 15.50 -20.94
N LYS A 107 -26.93 15.55 -22.26
CA LYS A 107 -27.85 16.35 -23.06
C LYS A 107 -29.20 15.63 -22.99
N GLU A 108 -30.22 16.31 -22.49
CA GLU A 108 -31.60 15.90 -22.70
C GLU A 108 -31.94 16.28 -24.14
N GLU A 109 -32.39 15.29 -24.91
CA GLU A 109 -32.97 15.48 -26.24
C GLU A 109 -34.36 14.87 -26.19
N THR A 110 -35.29 15.67 -25.66
CA THR A 110 -36.74 15.50 -25.79
C THR A 110 -37.12 15.70 -27.26
N HIS A 111 -37.95 14.83 -27.85
CA HIS A 111 -38.44 15.03 -29.21
C HIS A 111 -39.77 14.32 -29.52
N GLU A 112 -40.85 14.88 -29.00
CA GLU A 112 -42.10 15.17 -29.71
C GLU A 112 -41.85 16.40 -30.64
N GLU A 113 -42.61 16.81 -31.67
CA GLU A 113 -43.93 16.52 -32.26
C GLU A 113 -43.75 16.73 -33.82
N GLU A 114 -44.52 16.26 -34.80
CA GLU A 114 -45.60 15.26 -34.98
C GLU A 114 -45.80 15.01 -36.51
N GLN A 115 -46.48 13.92 -36.92
CA GLN A 115 -47.04 13.69 -38.29
C GLN A 115 -46.01 13.58 -39.46
N GLU A 116 -46.30 13.14 -40.70
CA GLU A 116 -47.54 13.11 -41.51
C GLU A 116 -47.68 11.80 -42.36
N SER A 117 -48.76 11.67 -43.15
CA SER A 117 -49.31 10.44 -43.75
C SER A 117 -48.88 10.10 -45.19
N ASP A 118 -48.90 8.81 -45.53
CA ASP A 118 -49.79 8.22 -46.57
C ASP A 118 -50.05 6.73 -46.26
#